data_AF-A0A9P7K2V4-F1
#
_entry.id   AF-A0A9P7K2V4-F1
#
_cell.length_a   1.000
_cell.length_b   1.000
_cell.length_c   1.000
_cell.angle_alpha   90.00
_cell.angle_beta   90.00
_cell.angle_gamma   90.00
#
_symmetry.space_group_name_H-M   'P 1'
#
loop_
_entity.id
_entity.type
_entity.pdbx_description
1 polymer ?
#
loop_
_entity_poly.entity_id
_entity_poly.type
_entity_poly.pdbx_seq_one_letter_code
_entity_poly.pdbx_strand_id
1 'polypeptide(L)'
;MPDIKNYPLDPGELRLRVTDSNDPASFEHGKDLLRPEGFAWCIKAATIASQSKPAFRDILLREGLISQHNMERCRKIGLVGMRPTLLYTLGQPFHIDVSTVSTRINFVCGDEKSNIILPYLFYDRRKSYSRHFAPFTGHILARFEFSPLPQHQDNDNPVLVVRILEILSPIECTVKKYDNYIRRPVAGTLHESGMGVYTIPLTKESKKNNRLRSWIESAMQ
;
A
#
# COMPACT_ATOMS: atom_id res chain seq x y z
N MET A 1 -14.24 14.77 15.56
CA MET A 1 -13.09 14.20 14.82
C MET A 1 -11.99 13.98 15.83
N PRO A 2 -11.42 12.77 15.97
CA PRO A 2 -10.39 12.53 16.98
C PRO A 2 -9.11 13.29 16.60
N ASP A 3 -8.52 13.93 17.60
CA ASP A 3 -7.32 14.78 17.55
C ASP A 3 -6.07 13.98 17.13
N ILE A 4 -5.58 14.23 15.91
CA ILE A 4 -4.51 13.46 15.25
C ILE A 4 -3.14 14.01 15.70
N LYS A 5 -2.80 13.90 16.99
CA LYS A 5 -1.50 14.37 17.51
C LYS A 5 -0.50 13.29 17.91
N ASN A 6 -0.81 12.00 17.79
CA ASN A 6 0.09 10.94 18.25
C ASN A 6 0.13 9.69 17.33
N TYR A 7 0.38 9.86 16.02
CA TYR A 7 0.92 8.74 15.23
C TYR A 7 2.46 8.75 15.28
N PRO A 8 3.12 7.69 15.77
CA PRO A 8 4.57 7.63 15.80
C PRO A 8 5.12 7.25 14.42
N LEU A 9 6.12 8.02 13.96
CA LEU A 9 6.87 7.90 12.69
C LEU A 9 6.03 8.12 11.42
N ASP A 10 6.08 9.34 10.89
CA ASP A 10 6.21 9.51 9.44
C ASP A 10 7.72 9.51 9.15
N PRO A 11 8.35 8.35 8.84
CA PRO A 11 9.73 8.31 8.45
C PRO A 11 9.75 8.90 7.05
N GLY A 12 10.02 10.20 7.02
CA GLY A 12 9.82 11.08 5.87
C GLY A 12 10.31 10.53 4.54
N GLU A 13 9.87 11.18 3.48
CA GLU A 13 10.18 10.74 2.13
C GLU A 13 10.88 11.82 1.34
N LEU A 14 11.81 11.37 0.49
CA LEU A 14 12.38 12.24 -0.51
C LEU A 14 11.40 12.33 -1.67
N ARG A 15 10.91 13.52 -1.96
CA ARG A 15 10.12 13.83 -3.16
C ARG A 15 10.92 14.74 -4.09
N LEU A 16 10.60 14.67 -5.38
CA LEU A 16 11.05 15.66 -6.35
C LEU A 16 9.85 16.54 -6.69
N ARG A 17 10.08 17.85 -6.80
CA ARG A 17 9.07 18.81 -7.24
C ARG A 17 9.52 19.47 -8.54
N VAL A 18 8.56 19.69 -9.42
CA VAL A 18 8.70 20.47 -10.65
C VAL A 18 8.27 21.89 -10.33
N THR A 19 9.16 22.84 -10.59
CA THR A 19 8.96 24.27 -10.36
C THR A 19 9.01 25.04 -11.68
N ASP A 20 8.33 26.18 -11.74
CA ASP A 20 8.29 27.02 -12.95
C ASP A 20 9.57 27.84 -13.16
N SER A 21 10.46 27.85 -12.17
CA SER A 21 11.74 28.58 -12.22
C SER A 21 12.84 27.88 -11.40
N ASN A 22 14.06 28.40 -11.51
CA ASN A 22 15.22 27.98 -10.72
C ASN A 22 15.34 28.70 -9.36
N ASP A 23 14.40 29.59 -9.02
CA ASP A 23 14.35 30.24 -7.71
C ASP A 23 13.94 29.23 -6.62
N PRO A 24 14.76 29.00 -5.57
CA PRO A 24 14.40 28.13 -4.46
C PRO A 24 13.07 28.47 -3.78
N ALA A 25 12.66 29.75 -3.77
CA ALA A 25 11.36 30.16 -3.19
C ALA A 25 10.16 29.57 -3.95
N SER A 26 10.35 29.20 -5.23
CA SER A 26 9.30 28.56 -6.03
C SER A 26 9.00 27.11 -5.60
N PHE A 27 9.84 26.50 -4.75
CA PHE A 27 9.66 25.12 -4.30
C PHE A 27 8.31 24.89 -3.61
N GLU A 28 7.86 25.85 -2.79
CA GLU A 28 6.58 25.78 -2.07
C GLU A 28 5.40 25.67 -3.04
N HIS A 29 5.46 26.40 -4.15
CA HIS A 29 4.41 26.45 -5.18
C HIS A 29 4.57 25.37 -6.26
N GLY A 30 5.70 24.66 -6.29
CA GLY A 30 5.95 23.56 -7.22
C GLY A 30 4.97 22.40 -7.04
N LYS A 31 4.91 21.51 -8.02
CA LYS A 31 4.09 20.30 -7.96
C LYS A 31 4.99 19.08 -7.83
N ASP A 32 4.54 18.07 -7.09
CA ASP A 32 5.30 16.82 -7.00
C ASP A 32 5.47 16.21 -8.40
N LEU A 33 6.69 15.77 -8.70
CA LEU A 33 6.99 15.02 -9.91
C LEU A 33 6.14 13.75 -9.89
N LEU A 34 5.31 13.55 -10.90
CA LEU A 34 4.48 12.36 -10.99
C LEU A 34 5.24 11.23 -11.68
N ARG A 35 5.02 10.01 -11.21
CA ARG A 35 5.37 8.78 -11.91
C ARG A 35 4.44 8.61 -13.12
N PRO A 36 4.78 7.77 -14.11
CA PRO A 36 3.89 7.47 -15.25
C PRO A 36 2.49 7.01 -14.81
N GLU A 37 2.39 6.39 -13.63
CA GLU A 37 1.13 5.94 -13.05
C GLU A 37 0.33 7.04 -12.30
N GLY A 38 0.78 8.30 -12.35
CA GLY A 38 0.06 9.48 -11.81
C GLY A 38 0.33 9.83 -10.34
N PHE A 39 1.19 9.09 -9.65
CA PHE A 39 1.51 9.35 -8.23
C PHE A 39 2.75 10.19 -8.07
N ALA A 40 2.81 10.98 -6.99
CA ALA A 40 4.05 11.61 -6.54
C ALA A 40 5.20 10.58 -6.47
N TRP A 41 6.26 10.88 -7.21
CA TRP A 41 7.52 10.19 -7.13
C TRP A 41 8.10 10.43 -5.74
N CYS A 42 8.41 9.35 -5.03
CA CYS A 42 9.02 9.42 -3.72
C CYS A 42 9.97 8.26 -3.48
N ILE A 43 10.95 8.49 -2.61
CA ILE A 43 11.76 7.44 -2.00
C ILE A 43 11.52 7.51 -0.49
N LYS A 44 10.98 6.42 0.07
CA LYS A 44 10.73 6.32 1.52
C LYS A 44 12.05 6.31 2.31
N ALA A 45 12.09 6.92 3.49
CA ALA A 45 13.28 6.88 4.35
C ALA A 45 13.74 5.45 4.66
N ALA A 46 12.83 4.48 4.83
CA ALA A 46 13.18 3.07 5.00
C ALA A 46 13.91 2.46 3.78
N THR A 47 13.68 3.00 2.58
CA THR A 47 14.47 2.66 1.38
C THR A 47 15.81 3.38 1.38
N ILE A 48 15.86 4.65 1.79
CA ILE A 48 17.12 5.43 1.86
C ILE A 48 18.07 4.86 2.92
N ALA A 49 17.53 4.42 4.05
CA ALA A 49 18.27 3.81 5.15
C ALA A 49 18.89 2.45 4.79
N SER A 50 18.41 1.81 3.72
CA SER A 50 19.03 0.60 3.19
C SER A 50 20.41 0.90 2.59
N GLN A 51 21.26 -0.12 2.46
CA GLN A 51 22.61 0.04 1.89
C GLN A 51 22.63 0.50 0.41
N SER A 52 21.47 0.57 -0.24
CA SER A 52 21.37 0.89 -1.67
C SER A 52 21.55 2.37 -2.02
N LYS A 53 21.50 3.28 -1.04
CA LYS A 53 21.50 4.74 -1.28
C LYS A 53 22.35 5.53 -0.28
N PRO A 54 23.66 5.24 -0.15
CA PRO A 54 24.51 5.85 0.88
C PRO A 54 24.58 7.38 0.77
N ALA A 55 24.66 7.93 -0.45
CA ALA A 55 24.75 9.39 -0.64
C ALA A 55 23.55 10.15 -0.05
N PHE A 56 22.31 9.67 -0.28
CA PHE A 56 21.13 10.30 0.29
C PHE A 56 21.11 10.18 1.82
N ARG A 57 21.45 9.01 2.35
CA ARG A 57 21.53 8.79 3.79
C ARG A 57 22.50 9.76 4.45
N ASP A 58 23.69 9.90 3.88
CA ASP A 58 24.77 10.68 4.46
C ASP A 58 24.45 12.19 4.41
N ILE A 59 23.82 12.67 3.32
CA ILE A 59 23.31 14.05 3.24
C ILE A 59 22.24 14.29 4.30
N LEU A 60 21.23 13.42 4.40
CA LEU A 60 20.13 13.62 5.37
C LEU A 60 20.64 13.65 6.82
N LEU A 61 21.66 12.85 7.16
CA LEU A 61 22.29 12.85 8.48
C LEU A 61 23.14 14.11 8.70
N ARG A 62 23.96 14.50 7.70
CA ARG A 62 24.84 15.66 7.79
C ARG A 62 24.06 16.96 7.97
N GLU A 63 22.97 17.12 7.24
CA GLU A 63 22.11 18.31 7.31
C GLU A 63 21.13 18.27 8.51
N GLY A 64 21.17 17.22 9.35
CA GLY A 64 20.30 17.10 10.53
C GLY A 64 18.82 16.89 10.22
N LEU A 65 18.46 16.58 8.97
CA LEU A 65 17.08 16.34 8.53
C LEU A 65 16.48 15.05 9.09
N ILE A 66 17.34 14.14 9.55
CA ILE A 66 16.98 12.92 10.26
C ILE A 66 18.07 12.58 11.28
N SER A 67 17.67 12.12 12.46
CA SER A 67 18.63 11.68 13.47
C SER A 67 19.20 10.30 13.15
N GLN A 68 20.41 10.02 13.64
CA GLN A 68 21.03 8.70 13.54
C GLN A 68 20.11 7.59 14.08
N HIS A 69 19.42 7.87 15.19
CA HIS A 69 18.44 6.97 15.80
C HIS A 69 17.28 6.65 14.84
N ASN A 70 16.69 7.66 14.20
CA ASN A 70 15.59 7.44 13.26
C ASN A 70 16.06 6.76 11.97
N MET A 71 17.28 7.03 11.52
CA MET A 71 17.87 6.33 10.38
C MET A 71 18.06 4.83 10.67
N GLU A 72 18.53 4.49 11.87
CA GLU A 72 18.68 3.09 12.30
C GLU A 72 17.32 2.38 12.40
N ARG A 73 16.28 3.06 12.91
CA ARG A 73 14.89 2.54 12.90
C ARG A 73 14.39 2.27 11.47
N CYS A 74 14.59 3.23 10.56
CA CYS A 74 14.26 3.06 9.14
C CYS A 74 14.99 1.86 8.51
N ARG A 75 16.26 1.66 8.88
CA ARG A 75 17.07 0.52 8.42
C ARG A 75 16.50 -0.81 8.92
N LYS A 76 16.05 -0.87 10.18
CA LYS A 76 15.40 -2.05 10.77
C LYS A 76 14.07 -2.41 10.09
N ILE A 77 13.27 -1.40 9.70
CA ILE A 77 12.07 -1.62 8.88
C ILE A 77 12.45 -2.30 7.56
N GLY A 78 13.54 -1.83 6.92
CA GLY A 78 14.21 -2.50 5.82
C GLY A 78 13.29 -2.88 4.66
N LEU A 79 13.08 -1.98 3.69
CA LEU A 79 12.24 -2.30 2.54
C LEU A 79 13.03 -3.04 1.45
N VAL A 80 12.49 -4.16 0.96
CA VAL A 80 13.08 -4.98 -0.11
C VAL A 80 12.17 -4.97 -1.34
N GLY A 81 12.77 -4.88 -2.52
CA GLY A 81 12.08 -4.84 -3.81
C GLY A 81 12.08 -3.44 -4.44
N MET A 82 11.76 -3.37 -5.74
CA MET A 82 11.82 -2.12 -6.50
C MET A 82 10.74 -1.09 -6.09
N ARG A 83 9.60 -1.53 -5.55
CA ARG A 83 8.43 -0.69 -5.25
C ARG A 83 7.69 -1.13 -3.98
N PRO A 84 8.32 -1.04 -2.80
CA PRO A 84 7.71 -1.50 -1.56
C PRO A 84 6.58 -0.55 -1.13
N THR A 85 5.33 -1.02 -1.12
CA THR A 85 4.24 -0.29 -0.46
C THR A 85 4.44 -0.37 1.05
N LEU A 86 4.54 0.79 1.71
CA LEU A 86 4.67 0.94 3.15
C LEU A 86 3.54 1.82 3.68
N LEU A 87 2.73 1.26 4.58
CA LEU A 87 1.59 1.92 5.21
C LEU A 87 1.86 2.16 6.70
N TYR A 88 1.41 3.30 7.20
CA TYR A 88 1.45 3.68 8.61
C TYR A 88 0.08 3.59 9.27
N THR A 89 -0.98 3.59 8.48
CA THR A 89 -2.36 3.42 8.96
C THR A 89 -3.09 2.43 8.06
N LEU A 90 -4.12 1.78 8.61
CA LEU A 90 -4.93 0.81 7.85
C LEU A 90 -5.61 1.46 6.63
N GLY A 91 -6.18 2.64 6.82
CA GLY A 91 -6.92 3.36 5.78
C GLY A 91 -6.05 4.14 4.79
N GLN A 92 -4.72 4.09 4.92
CA GLN A 92 -3.81 4.80 4.03
C GLN A 92 -3.95 4.27 2.59
N PRO A 93 -4.15 5.17 1.60
CA PRO A 93 -4.23 4.76 0.20
C PRO A 93 -2.93 4.15 -0.32
N PHE A 94 -3.06 3.17 -1.22
CA PHE A 94 -1.96 2.55 -1.94
C PHE A 94 -2.31 2.20 -3.39
N HIS A 95 -1.27 2.23 -4.23
CA HIS A 95 -1.34 1.85 -5.63
C HIS A 95 -1.44 0.33 -5.79
N ILE A 96 -2.27 -0.12 -6.74
CA ILE A 96 -2.28 -1.49 -7.22
C ILE A 96 -2.26 -1.49 -8.75
N ASP A 97 -1.39 -2.31 -9.33
CA ASP A 97 -1.49 -2.76 -10.71
C ASP A 97 -2.36 -4.02 -10.74
N VAL A 98 -3.53 -3.94 -11.40
CA VAL A 98 -4.52 -5.02 -11.39
C VAL A 98 -4.08 -6.24 -12.23
N SER A 99 -3.01 -6.11 -13.00
CA SER A 99 -2.39 -7.22 -13.72
C SER A 99 -1.35 -7.98 -12.89
N THR A 100 -0.99 -7.48 -11.70
CA THR A 100 0.05 -8.08 -10.86
C THR A 100 -0.43 -9.35 -10.15
N VAL A 101 0.34 -10.44 -10.28
CA VAL A 101 0.03 -11.74 -9.67
C VAL A 101 0.04 -11.75 -8.15
N SER A 102 0.86 -10.90 -7.52
CA SER A 102 1.00 -10.87 -6.06
C SER A 102 1.37 -9.47 -5.59
N THR A 103 0.50 -8.89 -4.78
CA THR A 103 0.73 -7.56 -4.19
C THR A 103 1.21 -7.73 -2.76
N ARG A 104 2.39 -7.21 -2.44
CA ARG A 104 2.93 -7.20 -1.07
C ARG A 104 2.77 -5.81 -0.46
N ILE A 105 2.05 -5.74 0.65
CA ILE A 105 1.87 -4.50 1.42
C ILE A 105 2.58 -4.63 2.75
N ASN A 106 3.43 -3.67 3.09
CA ASN A 106 4.12 -3.61 4.37
C ASN A 106 3.42 -2.59 5.27
N PHE A 107 3.31 -2.90 6.56
CA PHE A 107 2.83 -2.00 7.60
C PHE A 107 3.96 -1.71 8.56
N VAL A 108 4.10 -0.45 8.97
CA VAL A 108 4.95 -0.08 10.10
C VAL A 108 4.16 -0.32 11.38
N CYS A 109 4.69 -1.19 12.23
CA CYS A 109 4.12 -1.56 13.52
C CYS A 109 5.14 -1.17 14.60
N GLY A 110 5.17 0.11 14.98
CA GLY A 110 6.19 0.66 15.86
C GLY A 110 7.57 0.66 15.20
N ASP A 111 8.55 -0.01 15.82
CA ASP A 111 9.93 -0.11 15.31
C ASP A 111 10.16 -1.28 14.36
N GLU A 112 9.10 -2.06 14.11
CA GLU A 112 9.13 -3.21 13.24
C GLU A 112 8.17 -3.02 12.06
N LYS A 113 8.22 -3.97 11.12
CA LYS A 113 7.17 -4.10 10.11
C LYS A 113 6.44 -5.43 10.21
N SER A 114 5.22 -5.44 9.70
CA SER A 114 4.54 -6.64 9.25
C SER A 114 4.22 -6.52 7.75
N ASN A 115 3.83 -7.61 7.10
CA ASN A 115 3.36 -7.55 5.72
C ASN A 115 2.16 -8.46 5.49
N ILE A 116 1.28 -8.00 4.61
CA ILE A 116 0.25 -8.82 3.97
C ILE A 116 0.71 -9.11 2.54
N ILE A 117 0.61 -10.39 2.14
CA ILE A 117 0.77 -10.80 0.76
C ILE A 117 -0.63 -11.11 0.23
N LEU A 118 -1.01 -10.45 -0.86
CA LEU A 118 -2.28 -10.62 -1.55
C LEU A 118 -2.03 -11.34 -2.88
N PRO A 119 -1.98 -12.68 -2.88
CA PRO A 119 -1.81 -13.43 -4.10
C PRO A 119 -3.11 -13.39 -4.89
N TYR A 120 -2.99 -13.25 -6.21
CA TYR A 120 -4.07 -13.38 -7.16
C TYR A 120 -5.26 -12.46 -6.89
N LEU A 121 -5.01 -11.27 -6.32
CA LEU A 121 -6.06 -10.34 -5.91
C LEU A 121 -7.07 -10.10 -7.03
N PHE A 122 -6.59 -9.79 -8.24
CA PHE A 122 -7.40 -9.56 -9.43
C PHE A 122 -7.35 -10.70 -10.45
N TYR A 123 -6.99 -11.91 -10.04
CA TYR A 123 -6.82 -13.05 -10.95
C TYR A 123 -8.02 -13.99 -10.93
N ASP A 124 -8.42 -14.46 -12.11
CA ASP A 124 -9.32 -15.59 -12.25
C ASP A 124 -8.55 -16.89 -11.96
N ARG A 125 -9.05 -17.64 -10.99
CA ARG A 125 -8.44 -18.89 -10.49
C ARG A 125 -9.31 -20.11 -10.71
N ARG A 126 -10.38 -19.99 -11.51
CA ARG A 126 -11.27 -21.12 -11.76
C ARG A 126 -10.50 -22.23 -12.47
N LYS A 127 -10.69 -23.46 -11.99
CA LYS A 127 -10.04 -24.67 -12.53
C LYS A 127 -10.41 -24.97 -13.99
N SER A 128 -11.46 -24.34 -14.51
CA SER A 128 -11.88 -24.45 -15.92
C SER A 128 -10.83 -23.92 -16.90
N TYR A 129 -9.87 -23.12 -16.44
CA TYR A 129 -8.77 -22.62 -17.24
C TYR A 129 -7.47 -23.39 -16.96
N SER A 130 -6.64 -23.53 -17.99
CA SER A 130 -5.34 -24.22 -17.88
C SER A 130 -4.30 -23.45 -17.03
N ARG A 131 -4.51 -22.14 -16.83
CA ARG A 131 -3.67 -21.26 -16.00
C ARG A 131 -4.52 -20.17 -15.35
N HIS A 132 -4.09 -19.69 -14.18
CA HIS A 132 -4.64 -18.46 -13.61
C HIS A 132 -4.21 -17.25 -14.45
N PHE A 133 -5.09 -16.25 -14.59
CA PHE A 133 -4.78 -15.05 -15.37
C PHE A 133 -5.45 -13.81 -14.76
N ALA A 134 -4.88 -12.63 -15.02
CA ALA A 134 -5.55 -11.36 -14.78
C ALA A 134 -6.43 -11.01 -15.99
N PRO A 135 -7.75 -10.89 -15.84
CA PRO A 135 -8.63 -10.52 -16.95
C PRO A 135 -8.53 -9.03 -17.31
N PHE A 136 -7.96 -8.21 -16.43
CA PHE A 136 -7.84 -6.77 -16.60
C PHE A 136 -6.40 -6.29 -16.49
N THR A 137 -6.12 -5.18 -17.16
CA THR A 137 -4.92 -4.35 -16.98
C THR A 137 -5.33 -2.97 -16.47
N GLY A 138 -4.36 -2.21 -15.99
CA GLY A 138 -4.56 -0.85 -15.47
C GLY A 138 -4.13 -0.69 -14.03
N HIS A 139 -4.35 0.52 -13.51
CA HIS A 139 -3.86 0.95 -12.22
C HIS A 139 -4.99 1.57 -11.42
N ILE A 140 -5.03 1.25 -10.13
CA ILE A 140 -6.02 1.78 -9.18
C ILE A 140 -5.35 2.33 -7.94
N LEU A 141 -6.05 3.24 -7.28
CA LEU A 141 -5.81 3.61 -5.90
C LEU A 141 -6.80 2.82 -5.03
N ALA A 142 -6.29 2.15 -4.00
CA ALA A 142 -7.11 1.39 -3.08
C ALA A 142 -6.71 1.67 -1.63
N ARG A 143 -7.51 1.24 -0.67
CA ARG A 143 -7.16 1.20 0.75
C ARG A 143 -7.68 -0.07 1.39
N PHE A 144 -7.16 -0.40 2.57
CA PHE A 144 -7.82 -1.35 3.44
C PHE A 144 -8.88 -0.65 4.28
N GLU A 145 -9.90 -1.42 4.64
CA GLU A 145 -10.85 -1.09 5.68
C GLU A 145 -11.38 -2.37 6.32
N PHE A 146 -11.98 -2.26 7.50
CA PHE A 146 -12.69 -3.38 8.09
C PHE A 146 -13.88 -3.76 7.23
N SER A 147 -14.15 -5.05 7.15
CA SER A 147 -15.28 -5.55 6.37
C SER A 147 -16.59 -5.01 6.95
N PRO A 148 -17.42 -4.34 6.13
CA PRO A 148 -18.73 -3.86 6.57
C PRO A 148 -19.80 -4.97 6.54
N LEU A 149 -19.44 -6.20 6.15
CA LEU A 149 -20.39 -7.29 5.93
C LEU A 149 -20.89 -7.85 7.29
N PRO A 150 -22.21 -8.04 7.47
CA PRO A 150 -22.78 -8.46 8.76
C PRO A 150 -22.15 -9.73 9.33
N GLN A 151 -21.85 -10.72 8.48
CA GLN A 151 -21.24 -11.99 8.91
C GLN A 151 -19.81 -11.85 9.50
N HIS A 152 -19.20 -10.66 9.41
CA HIS A 152 -17.89 -10.39 9.99
C HIS A 152 -17.94 -9.49 11.23
N GLN A 153 -19.12 -8.99 11.62
CA GLN A 153 -19.27 -8.08 12.77
C GLN A 153 -19.09 -8.79 14.12
N ASP A 154 -19.48 -10.06 14.20
CA ASP A 154 -19.42 -10.88 15.43
C ASP A 154 -18.26 -11.88 15.43
N ASN A 155 -17.26 -11.71 14.54
CA ASN A 155 -16.14 -12.63 14.45
C ASN A 155 -15.02 -12.24 15.44
N ASP A 156 -14.51 -13.21 16.19
CA ASP A 156 -13.31 -13.06 17.02
C ASP A 156 -12.08 -12.58 16.23
N ASN A 157 -12.10 -12.69 14.91
CA ASN A 157 -11.03 -12.24 14.03
C ASN A 157 -11.48 -11.08 13.14
N PRO A 158 -10.80 -9.92 13.19
CA PRO A 158 -11.05 -8.83 12.25
C PRO A 158 -10.82 -9.30 10.81
N VAL A 159 -11.73 -8.89 9.92
CA VAL A 159 -11.65 -9.18 8.49
C VAL A 159 -11.43 -7.88 7.75
N LEU A 160 -10.36 -7.80 6.96
CA LEU A 160 -10.11 -6.66 6.09
C LEU A 160 -10.69 -6.89 4.69
N VAL A 161 -11.07 -5.80 4.03
CA VAL A 161 -11.43 -5.76 2.62
C VAL A 161 -10.61 -4.69 1.90
N VAL A 162 -10.59 -4.75 0.57
CA VAL A 162 -9.93 -3.75 -0.26
C VAL A 162 -11.01 -2.87 -0.89
N ARG A 163 -11.02 -1.58 -0.55
CA ARG A 163 -11.86 -0.57 -1.21
C ARG A 163 -11.08 0.10 -2.32
N ILE A 164 -11.68 0.15 -3.51
CA ILE A 164 -11.15 0.88 -4.65
C ILE A 164 -11.56 2.34 -4.48
N LEU A 165 -10.59 3.24 -4.44
CA LEU A 165 -10.82 4.68 -4.27
C LEU A 165 -10.92 5.38 -5.62
N GLU A 166 -10.01 5.05 -6.54
CA GLU A 166 -9.88 5.75 -7.82
C GLU A 166 -9.33 4.83 -8.92
N ILE A 167 -9.73 5.10 -10.17
CA ILE A 167 -9.17 4.48 -11.37
C ILE A 167 -8.13 5.43 -11.96
N LEU A 168 -6.86 5.01 -11.97
CA LEU A 168 -5.74 5.89 -12.31
C LEU A 168 -5.30 5.74 -13.77
N SER A 169 -5.55 4.58 -14.35
CA SER A 169 -5.47 4.35 -15.78
C SER A 169 -6.64 3.48 -16.22
N PRO A 170 -7.04 3.55 -17.50
CA PRO A 170 -8.16 2.78 -18.01
C PRO A 170 -8.05 1.30 -17.63
N ILE A 171 -9.13 0.76 -17.06
CA ILE A 171 -9.23 -0.68 -16.79
C ILE A 171 -9.63 -1.39 -18.08
N GLU A 172 -8.72 -2.13 -18.68
CA GLU A 172 -8.96 -2.78 -19.97
C GLU A 172 -9.03 -4.30 -19.81
N CYS A 173 -10.09 -4.90 -20.34
CA CYS A 173 -10.22 -6.35 -20.35
C CYS A 173 -9.39 -6.95 -21.49
N THR A 174 -8.47 -7.83 -21.14
CA THR A 174 -7.54 -8.46 -22.10
C THR A 174 -8.06 -9.81 -22.60
N VAL A 175 -9.19 -10.28 -22.09
CA VAL A 175 -9.75 -11.61 -22.37
C VAL A 175 -11.05 -11.49 -23.17
N LYS A 176 -11.04 -12.06 -24.38
CA LYS A 176 -12.20 -12.05 -25.27
C LYS A 176 -13.36 -12.81 -24.64
N LYS A 177 -14.56 -12.21 -24.67
CA LYS A 177 -15.81 -12.79 -24.13
C LYS A 177 -15.68 -13.21 -22.65
N TYR A 178 -14.90 -12.48 -21.86
CA TYR A 178 -14.78 -12.74 -20.44
C TYR A 178 -16.13 -12.58 -19.74
N ASP A 179 -16.48 -13.53 -18.88
CA ASP A 179 -17.77 -13.58 -18.19
C ASP A 179 -17.84 -12.69 -16.93
N ASN A 180 -16.81 -11.87 -16.70
CA ASN A 180 -16.69 -10.97 -15.55
C ASN A 180 -16.77 -11.68 -14.20
N TYR A 181 -16.25 -12.92 -14.12
CA TYR A 181 -16.10 -13.61 -12.85
C TYR A 181 -15.27 -12.77 -11.87
N ILE A 182 -14.10 -12.27 -12.25
CA ILE A 182 -13.50 -11.12 -11.57
C ILE A 182 -14.26 -9.90 -12.04
N ARG A 183 -14.83 -9.14 -11.10
CA ARG A 183 -15.55 -7.92 -11.44
C ARG A 183 -14.54 -6.85 -11.88
N ARG A 184 -14.90 -6.09 -12.91
CA ARG A 184 -14.13 -4.93 -13.33
C ARG A 184 -14.01 -3.96 -12.14
N PRO A 185 -12.80 -3.54 -11.72
CA PRO A 185 -12.62 -2.52 -10.69
C PRO A 185 -13.44 -1.25 -10.96
N VAL A 186 -14.15 -0.76 -9.95
CA VAL A 186 -14.94 0.49 -10.00
C VAL A 186 -14.62 1.34 -8.77
N ALA A 187 -14.39 2.64 -8.97
CA ALA A 187 -14.14 3.58 -7.87
C ALA A 187 -15.32 3.59 -6.89
N GLY A 188 -15.02 3.61 -5.60
CA GLY A 188 -15.98 3.59 -4.51
C GLY A 188 -16.46 2.20 -4.08
N THR A 189 -16.17 1.13 -4.83
CA THR A 189 -16.64 -0.22 -4.50
C THR A 189 -15.60 -1.03 -3.74
N LEU A 190 -16.05 -2.11 -3.09
CA LEU A 190 -15.16 -3.17 -2.64
C LEU A 190 -14.69 -4.00 -3.84
N HIS A 191 -13.51 -4.61 -3.71
CA HIS A 191 -13.04 -5.57 -4.70
C HIS A 191 -13.81 -6.89 -4.59
N GLU A 192 -14.29 -7.39 -5.73
CA GLU A 192 -15.18 -8.55 -5.82
C GLU A 192 -14.77 -9.54 -6.91
N SER A 193 -15.08 -10.81 -6.65
CA SER A 193 -15.03 -11.92 -7.61
C SER A 193 -16.39 -12.60 -7.68
N GLY A 194 -16.53 -13.66 -8.49
CA GLY A 194 -17.73 -14.46 -8.56
C GLY A 194 -18.04 -15.21 -7.27
N MET A 195 -17.10 -15.22 -6.31
CA MET A 195 -17.29 -15.74 -4.95
C MET A 195 -17.74 -14.65 -3.96
N GLY A 196 -17.94 -13.41 -4.41
CA GLY A 196 -18.23 -12.25 -3.58
C GLY A 196 -17.01 -11.39 -3.28
N VAL A 197 -17.12 -10.57 -2.23
CA VAL A 197 -16.10 -9.63 -1.77
C VAL A 197 -14.82 -10.36 -1.39
N TYR A 198 -13.67 -9.84 -1.85
CA TYR A 198 -12.38 -10.34 -1.44
C TYR A 198 -12.10 -9.96 0.02
N THR A 199 -11.88 -10.96 0.87
CA THR A 199 -11.68 -10.80 2.31
C THR A 199 -10.29 -11.28 2.74
N ILE A 200 -9.76 -10.63 3.77
CA ILE A 200 -8.47 -10.95 4.37
C ILE A 200 -8.69 -11.16 5.87
N PRO A 201 -8.99 -12.39 6.31
CA PRO A 201 -9.14 -12.70 7.72
C PRO A 201 -7.80 -12.58 8.45
N LEU A 202 -7.75 -11.81 9.53
CA LEU A 202 -6.56 -11.70 10.38
C LEU A 202 -6.58 -12.78 11.48
N THR A 203 -6.29 -14.01 11.07
CA THR A 203 -6.34 -15.19 11.97
C THR A 203 -5.13 -15.30 12.89
N LYS A 204 -5.34 -15.94 14.04
CA LYS A 204 -4.32 -16.13 15.08
C LYS A 204 -3.21 -17.15 14.73
N GLU A 205 -3.43 -17.95 13.69
CA GLU A 205 -2.60 -19.11 13.35
C GLU A 205 -1.28 -18.74 12.66
N SER A 206 -1.18 -17.51 12.12
CA SER A 206 0.06 -17.01 11.51
C SER A 206 0.75 -16.01 12.43
N LYS A 207 1.99 -16.30 12.84
CA LYS A 207 2.83 -15.36 13.63
C LYS A 207 2.92 -13.95 13.00
N LYS A 208 2.87 -13.84 11.66
CA LYS A 208 2.89 -12.55 10.95
C LYS A 208 1.54 -11.82 11.04
N ASN A 209 0.44 -12.56 10.99
CA ASN A 209 -0.90 -12.00 11.12
C ASN A 209 -1.15 -11.54 12.56
N ASN A 210 -0.62 -12.25 13.56
CA ASN A 210 -0.73 -11.85 14.98
C ASN A 210 -0.16 -10.46 15.24
N ARG A 211 1.03 -10.13 14.73
CA ARG A 211 1.63 -8.80 14.93
C ARG A 211 0.78 -7.69 14.32
N LEU A 212 0.38 -7.87 13.07
CA LEU A 212 -0.44 -6.87 12.39
C LEU A 212 -1.80 -6.70 13.06
N ARG A 213 -2.39 -7.82 13.50
CA ARG A 213 -3.64 -7.83 14.25
C ARG A 213 -3.51 -7.06 15.56
N SER A 214 -2.54 -7.39 16.41
CA SER A 214 -2.35 -6.69 17.69
C SER A 214 -2.11 -5.20 17.50
N TRP A 215 -1.37 -4.82 16.44
CA TRP A 215 -1.20 -3.41 16.08
C TRP A 215 -2.51 -2.75 15.66
N ILE A 216 -3.32 -3.40 14.81
CA ILE A 216 -4.65 -2.92 14.42
C ILE A 216 -5.57 -2.79 15.65
N GLU A 217 -5.62 -3.79 16.52
CA GLU A 217 -6.43 -3.78 17.75
C GLU A 217 -6.02 -2.63 18.69
N SER A 218 -4.71 -2.38 18.82
CA SER A 218 -4.20 -1.25 19.62
C SER A 218 -4.52 0.12 19.02
N ALA A 219 -4.70 0.22 17.70
CA ALA A 219 -5.05 1.46 17.01
C ALA A 219 -6.57 1.75 17.00
N MET A 220 -7.40 0.80 17.44
CA MET A 220 -8.85 0.95 17.58
C MET A 220 -9.30 1.41 18.97
N GLN A 221 -8.41 1.35 19.97
CA GLN A 221 -8.63 1.81 21.34
C GLN A 221 -8.25 3.29 21.49
#